data_AF-A0A1H0KCM5-F1
#
_entry.id   AF-A0A1H0KCM5-F1
#
_cell.length_a   1.000
_cell.length_b   1.000
_cell.length_c   1.000
_cell.angle_alpha   90.00
_cell.angle_beta   90.00
_cell.angle_gamma   90.00
#
_symmetry.space_group_name_H-M   'P 1'
#
loop_
_entity.id
_entity.type
_entity.pdbx_description
1 polymer ?
#
loop_
_entity_poly.entity_id
_entity_poly.type
_entity_poly.pdbx_seq_one_letter_code
_entity_poly.pdbx_strand_id
1 'polypeptide(L)'
;MRPSAAFMDLVKGVGGANASRILGELAAVASREIAAGVGAASIVQHLETLAFRLEGSNRPVEASGTYELIADIDADHRERWRTAAVTVSLRGLCGQGRFDEATARVAALRRDGNPGVAIKAGIDALMSLAWHHECRYEAEAAVQCYRLAHELSGGGHGLATVDGHTLERKIRDIRILQMRALAEDGRHEEAIALHEQTRSLLGLGPMRIYDIRSAQQAAADGRGLYHVVRPGRRIREPEIRFLEGPVALESQTGSLDAPPQYVALFRNCLAFPRSNVVLQDDRLIYDLAAHPQSATFDIRDGVNPDQIMIAAYGSGRALVAPPPRLQEIDAGLMLFGLQSRNYGHWLLEFVGRMLCFNDRACPSGLPLCIDDNMPETHRQIIELIDARDRPVLPLPAVPARFRELGLAPAPTLLPFDTHPGHPVYDAVWPGDVFADLRARVFERLAAHGVDLRRTGRRIVLSRRGFAQRQLLNEAEIVGILQQHGFEVVHPETLGFAEQIATYHAADIIVGSASSALTNCIFCRPGAKVVALIHEGLSFNFRGYTSMIESSGADLLFVRGTTERAEGVHPFHANYTVSPDQVLRALERVGRA
;
A
#
# COMPACT_ATOMS: atom_id res chain seq x y z
N MET A 1 -43.63 -18.84 -48.07
CA MET A 1 -44.55 -19.78 -47.37
C MET A 1 -44.55 -19.46 -45.88
N ARG A 2 -45.67 -19.71 -45.18
CA ARG A 2 -45.74 -19.55 -43.71
C ARG A 2 -45.10 -20.78 -43.03
N PRO A 3 -44.52 -20.63 -41.82
CA PRO A 3 -44.00 -21.77 -41.06
C PRO A 3 -45.08 -22.81 -40.77
N SER A 4 -44.69 -24.07 -40.58
CA SER A 4 -45.67 -25.13 -40.31
C SER A 4 -46.33 -24.98 -38.93
N ALA A 5 -47.49 -25.61 -38.75
CA ALA A 5 -48.14 -25.71 -37.45
C ALA A 5 -47.21 -26.36 -36.40
N ALA A 6 -46.44 -27.37 -36.80
CA ALA A 6 -45.49 -28.04 -35.91
C ALA A 6 -44.38 -27.10 -35.42
N PHE A 7 -43.83 -26.25 -36.28
CA PHE A 7 -42.86 -25.23 -35.86
C PHE A 7 -43.50 -24.20 -34.93
N MET A 8 -44.69 -23.71 -35.25
CA MET A 8 -45.41 -22.73 -34.42
C MET A 8 -45.79 -23.29 -33.05
N ASP A 9 -46.15 -24.57 -32.96
CA ASP A 9 -46.47 -25.24 -31.72
C ASP A 9 -45.23 -25.43 -30.85
N LEU A 10 -44.08 -25.76 -31.45
CA LEU A 10 -42.81 -25.81 -30.73
C LEU A 10 -42.41 -24.43 -30.18
N VAL A 11 -42.47 -23.38 -31.00
CA VAL A 11 -42.18 -21.99 -30.57
C VAL A 11 -43.07 -21.58 -29.40
N LYS A 12 -44.39 -21.84 -29.48
CA LYS A 12 -45.32 -21.52 -28.39
C LYS A 12 -45.09 -22.36 -27.14
N GLY A 13 -44.75 -23.65 -27.33
CA GLY A 13 -44.59 -24.65 -26.28
C GLY A 13 -43.29 -24.58 -25.49
N VAL A 14 -42.31 -23.75 -25.90
CA VAL A 14 -41.12 -23.48 -25.09
C VAL A 14 -41.52 -22.84 -23.76
N GLY A 15 -41.27 -23.57 -22.67
CA GLY A 15 -41.59 -23.18 -21.30
C GLY A 15 -40.53 -23.69 -20.31
N GLY A 16 -40.80 -23.50 -19.03
CA GLY A 16 -39.73 -23.52 -18.04
C GLY A 16 -38.96 -24.84 -17.87
N ALA A 17 -39.67 -25.96 -17.87
CA ALA A 17 -39.06 -27.28 -17.64
C ALA A 17 -38.60 -27.98 -18.92
N ASN A 18 -39.01 -27.49 -20.10
CA ASN A 18 -38.82 -28.17 -21.38
C ASN A 18 -37.96 -27.37 -22.38
N ALA A 19 -37.51 -26.17 -22.03
CA ALA A 19 -36.88 -25.23 -22.95
C ALA A 19 -35.65 -25.81 -23.66
N SER A 20 -34.69 -26.41 -22.93
CA SER A 20 -33.48 -26.98 -23.55
C SER A 20 -33.78 -28.12 -24.52
N ARG A 21 -34.77 -28.97 -24.21
CA ARG A 21 -35.19 -30.07 -25.10
C ARG A 21 -35.86 -29.53 -26.35
N ILE A 22 -36.82 -28.63 -26.20
CA ILE A 22 -37.60 -28.08 -27.32
C ILE A 22 -36.72 -27.21 -28.22
N LEU A 23 -35.71 -26.51 -27.69
CA LEU A 23 -34.75 -25.76 -28.50
C LEU A 23 -33.92 -26.68 -29.42
N GLY A 24 -33.52 -27.86 -28.95
CA GLY A 24 -32.87 -28.86 -29.79
C GLY A 24 -33.77 -29.37 -30.93
N GLU A 25 -35.06 -29.56 -30.66
CA GLU A 25 -36.07 -29.95 -31.66
C GLU A 25 -36.35 -28.81 -32.66
N LEU A 26 -36.42 -27.57 -32.17
CA LEU A 26 -36.63 -26.37 -32.98
C LEU A 26 -35.54 -26.18 -34.03
N ALA A 27 -34.27 -26.43 -33.69
CA ALA A 27 -33.16 -26.34 -34.64
C ALA A 27 -33.36 -27.28 -35.83
N ALA A 28 -33.67 -28.56 -35.56
CA ALA A 28 -33.89 -29.56 -36.60
C ALA A 28 -35.12 -29.28 -37.46
N VAL A 29 -36.20 -28.75 -36.86
CA VAL A 29 -37.42 -28.37 -37.60
C VAL A 29 -37.17 -27.14 -38.47
N ALA A 30 -36.51 -26.10 -37.93
CA ALA A 30 -36.19 -24.89 -38.67
C ALA A 30 -35.36 -25.18 -39.92
N SER A 31 -34.32 -26.03 -39.82
CA SER A 31 -33.53 -26.44 -40.98
C SER A 31 -34.36 -27.18 -42.04
N ARG A 32 -35.29 -28.04 -41.63
CA ARG A 32 -36.19 -28.75 -42.57
C ARG A 32 -37.16 -27.81 -43.28
N GLU A 33 -37.70 -26.82 -42.58
CA GLU A 33 -38.63 -25.85 -43.18
C GLU A 33 -37.96 -24.94 -44.20
N ILE A 34 -36.73 -24.52 -43.92
CA ILE A 34 -35.92 -23.74 -44.88
C ILE A 34 -35.62 -24.58 -46.12
N ALA A 35 -35.23 -25.86 -45.94
CA ALA A 35 -35.03 -26.79 -47.06
C ALA A 35 -36.31 -27.04 -47.87
N ALA A 36 -37.48 -26.93 -47.25
CA ALA A 36 -38.80 -27.03 -47.89
C ALA A 36 -39.30 -25.71 -48.52
N GLY A 37 -38.49 -24.65 -48.54
CA GLY A 37 -38.80 -23.38 -49.22
C GLY A 37 -39.54 -22.35 -48.36
N VAL A 38 -39.68 -22.56 -47.04
CA VAL A 38 -40.14 -21.51 -46.12
C VAL A 38 -39.09 -20.41 -46.06
N GLY A 39 -39.52 -19.14 -46.14
CA GLY A 39 -38.60 -18.01 -46.16
C GLY A 39 -37.90 -17.85 -44.81
N ALA A 40 -36.56 -17.77 -44.81
CA ALA A 40 -35.74 -17.62 -43.60
C ALA A 40 -36.20 -16.46 -42.71
N ALA A 41 -36.56 -15.31 -43.30
CA ALA A 41 -37.06 -14.14 -42.57
C ALA A 41 -38.29 -14.43 -41.69
N SER A 42 -39.19 -15.32 -42.13
CA SER A 42 -40.38 -15.68 -41.35
C SER A 42 -40.02 -16.57 -40.15
N ILE A 43 -39.04 -17.47 -40.31
CA ILE A 43 -38.54 -18.32 -39.23
C ILE A 43 -37.81 -17.46 -38.19
N VAL A 44 -36.94 -16.57 -38.66
CA VAL A 44 -36.18 -15.61 -37.84
C VAL A 44 -37.11 -14.77 -36.97
N GLN A 45 -38.17 -14.18 -37.54
CA GLN A 45 -39.12 -13.35 -36.77
C GLN A 45 -39.76 -14.08 -35.57
N HIS A 46 -40.10 -15.37 -35.74
CA HIS A 46 -40.67 -16.16 -34.65
C HIS A 46 -39.63 -16.56 -33.60
N LEU A 47 -38.42 -16.89 -34.03
CA LEU A 47 -37.32 -17.18 -33.12
C LEU A 47 -36.87 -15.93 -32.35
N GLU A 48 -36.88 -14.74 -32.97
CA GLU A 48 -36.62 -13.47 -32.28
C GLU A 48 -37.64 -13.21 -31.18
N THR A 49 -38.93 -13.42 -31.48
CA THR A 49 -40.02 -13.28 -30.50
C THR A 49 -39.84 -14.27 -29.34
N LEU A 50 -39.42 -15.50 -29.65
CA LEU A 50 -39.10 -16.52 -28.65
C LEU A 50 -37.93 -16.08 -27.77
N ALA A 51 -36.83 -15.59 -28.35
CA ALA A 51 -35.65 -15.13 -27.63
C ALA A 51 -36.02 -13.98 -26.68
N PHE A 52 -36.75 -12.97 -27.17
CA PHE A 52 -37.22 -11.85 -26.34
C PHE A 52 -38.09 -12.31 -25.16
N ARG A 53 -38.99 -13.28 -25.38
CA ARG A 53 -39.81 -13.86 -24.31
C ARG A 53 -38.97 -14.60 -23.27
N LEU A 54 -37.94 -15.33 -23.70
CA LEU A 54 -37.02 -16.04 -22.82
C LEU A 54 -36.17 -15.07 -21.99
N GLU A 55 -35.70 -13.98 -22.58
CA GLU A 55 -35.03 -12.89 -21.85
C GLU A 55 -35.93 -12.29 -20.77
N GLY A 56 -37.17 -11.90 -21.13
CA GLY A 56 -38.15 -11.37 -20.17
C GLY A 56 -38.54 -12.36 -19.08
N SER A 57 -38.34 -13.67 -19.32
CA SER A 57 -38.55 -14.74 -18.33
C SER A 57 -37.27 -15.10 -17.55
N ASN A 58 -36.23 -14.27 -17.66
CA ASN A 58 -34.94 -14.44 -16.99
C ASN A 58 -34.22 -15.75 -17.33
N ARG A 59 -34.27 -16.17 -18.61
CA ARG A 59 -33.69 -17.41 -19.16
C ARG A 59 -32.59 -17.13 -20.19
N PRO A 60 -31.42 -16.65 -19.74
CA PRO A 60 -30.39 -16.14 -20.64
C PRO A 60 -29.69 -17.22 -21.46
N VAL A 61 -29.59 -18.45 -20.94
CA VAL A 61 -28.96 -19.57 -21.66
C VAL A 61 -29.81 -19.99 -22.85
N GLU A 62 -31.12 -20.14 -22.63
CA GLU A 62 -32.07 -20.52 -23.68
C GLU A 62 -32.30 -19.41 -24.69
N ALA A 63 -32.35 -18.14 -24.24
CA ALA A 63 -32.40 -16.99 -25.14
C ALA A 63 -31.13 -16.92 -26.02
N SER A 64 -29.95 -17.11 -25.42
CA SER A 64 -28.68 -17.14 -26.15
C SER A 64 -28.65 -18.25 -27.21
N GLY A 65 -29.05 -19.48 -26.86
CA GLY A 65 -29.12 -20.58 -27.82
C GLY A 65 -30.15 -20.34 -28.94
N THR A 66 -31.22 -19.61 -28.66
CA THR A 66 -32.17 -19.18 -29.70
C THR A 66 -31.53 -18.19 -30.67
N TYR A 67 -30.74 -17.22 -30.18
CA TYR A 67 -29.99 -16.30 -31.03
C TYR A 67 -28.87 -16.98 -31.83
N GLU A 68 -28.21 -17.99 -31.28
CA GLU A 68 -27.25 -18.81 -32.04
C GLU A 68 -27.94 -19.55 -33.18
N LEU A 69 -29.11 -20.14 -32.94
CA LEU A 69 -29.91 -20.77 -33.98
C LEU A 69 -30.33 -19.77 -35.08
N ILE A 70 -30.71 -18.55 -34.70
CA ILE A 70 -31.01 -17.49 -35.67
C ILE A 70 -29.77 -17.16 -36.51
N ALA A 71 -28.58 -17.09 -35.90
CA ALA A 71 -27.33 -16.79 -36.60
C ALA A 71 -26.93 -17.86 -37.64
N ASP A 72 -27.34 -19.11 -37.42
CA ASP A 72 -27.13 -20.20 -38.37
C ASP A 72 -28.09 -20.10 -39.57
N ILE A 73 -29.27 -19.50 -39.38
CA ILE A 73 -30.33 -19.35 -40.39
C ILE A 73 -30.17 -18.05 -41.20
N ASP A 74 -29.95 -16.92 -40.53
CA ASP A 74 -29.83 -15.59 -41.13
C ASP A 74 -28.36 -15.27 -41.41
N ALA A 75 -27.85 -15.80 -42.52
CA ALA A 75 -26.46 -15.62 -42.90
C ALA A 75 -26.07 -14.14 -43.11
N ASP A 76 -26.99 -13.31 -43.59
CA ASP A 76 -26.77 -11.90 -43.91
C ASP A 76 -26.57 -11.04 -42.65
N HIS A 77 -27.16 -11.43 -41.52
CA HIS A 77 -27.01 -10.73 -40.23
C HIS A 77 -26.40 -11.60 -39.13
N ARG A 78 -25.70 -12.68 -39.49
CA ARG A 78 -25.11 -13.65 -38.55
C ARG A 78 -24.33 -13.00 -37.41
N GLU A 79 -23.54 -11.97 -37.70
CA GLU A 79 -22.72 -11.27 -36.70
C GLU A 79 -23.57 -10.53 -35.65
N ARG A 80 -24.68 -9.92 -36.07
CA ARG A 80 -25.64 -9.28 -35.15
C ARG A 80 -26.22 -10.29 -34.17
N TRP A 81 -26.62 -11.46 -34.66
CA TRP A 81 -27.23 -12.51 -33.85
C TRP A 81 -26.23 -13.17 -32.91
N ARG A 82 -25.00 -13.43 -33.36
CA ARG A 82 -23.90 -13.87 -32.47
C ARG A 82 -23.62 -12.85 -31.38
N THR A 83 -23.62 -11.56 -31.73
CA THR A 83 -23.44 -10.47 -30.76
C THR A 83 -24.54 -10.45 -29.70
N ALA A 84 -25.81 -10.62 -30.11
CA ALA A 84 -26.94 -10.75 -29.18
C ALA A 84 -26.81 -11.99 -28.28
N ALA A 85 -26.48 -13.14 -28.85
CA ALA A 85 -26.29 -14.39 -28.11
C ALA A 85 -25.23 -14.26 -27.02
N VAL A 86 -24.06 -13.70 -27.35
CA VAL A 86 -22.97 -13.47 -26.37
C VAL A 86 -23.41 -12.48 -25.30
N THR A 87 -24.00 -11.34 -25.69
CA THR A 87 -24.41 -10.28 -24.76
C THR A 87 -25.45 -10.78 -23.75
N VAL A 88 -26.50 -11.46 -24.24
CA VAL A 88 -27.60 -11.96 -23.39
C VAL A 88 -27.13 -13.04 -22.44
N SER A 89 -26.31 -13.99 -22.91
CA SER A 89 -25.77 -15.04 -22.04
C SER A 89 -24.91 -14.47 -20.92
N LEU A 90 -23.89 -13.67 -21.24
CA LEU A 90 -22.96 -13.15 -20.24
C LEU A 90 -23.64 -12.18 -19.26
N ARG A 91 -24.45 -11.24 -19.76
CA ARG A 91 -25.18 -10.28 -18.92
C ARG A 91 -26.17 -10.99 -17.99
N GLY A 92 -26.94 -11.94 -18.52
CA GLY A 92 -27.96 -12.64 -17.74
C GLY A 92 -27.37 -13.62 -16.73
N LEU A 93 -26.35 -14.40 -17.10
CA LEU A 93 -25.70 -15.33 -16.17
C LEU A 93 -25.03 -14.58 -15.02
N CYS A 94 -24.24 -13.54 -15.32
CA CYS A 94 -23.55 -12.76 -14.30
C CYS A 94 -24.54 -11.96 -13.45
N GLY A 95 -25.58 -11.37 -14.05
CA GLY A 95 -26.62 -10.64 -13.31
C GLY A 95 -27.44 -11.52 -12.36
N GLN A 96 -27.49 -12.84 -12.61
CA GLN A 96 -28.09 -13.84 -11.73
C GLN A 96 -27.10 -14.45 -10.73
N GLY A 97 -25.83 -14.02 -10.72
CA GLY A 97 -24.77 -14.60 -9.88
C GLY A 97 -24.30 -15.99 -10.30
N ARG A 98 -24.64 -16.45 -11.51
CA ARG A 98 -24.29 -17.79 -12.03
C ARG A 98 -22.90 -17.78 -12.68
N PHE A 99 -21.88 -17.43 -11.90
CA PHE A 99 -20.52 -17.17 -12.40
C PHE A 99 -19.79 -18.42 -12.92
N ASP A 100 -20.10 -19.61 -12.40
CA ASP A 100 -19.53 -20.87 -12.91
C ASP A 100 -19.98 -21.15 -14.36
N GLU A 101 -21.26 -20.93 -14.64
CA GLU A 101 -21.82 -21.06 -15.99
C GLU A 101 -21.30 -19.97 -16.92
N ALA A 102 -21.16 -18.73 -16.42
CA ALA A 102 -20.54 -17.64 -17.18
C ALA A 102 -19.07 -17.96 -17.51
N THR A 103 -18.32 -18.57 -16.59
CA THR A 103 -16.94 -19.03 -16.80
C THR A 103 -16.89 -20.09 -17.89
N ALA A 104 -17.77 -21.10 -17.84
CA ALA A 104 -17.86 -22.12 -18.88
C ALA A 104 -18.20 -21.50 -20.25
N ARG A 105 -19.07 -20.48 -20.29
CA ARG A 105 -19.42 -19.75 -21.50
C ARG A 105 -18.24 -18.96 -22.07
N VAL A 106 -17.50 -18.20 -21.24
CA VAL A 106 -16.30 -17.48 -21.68
C VAL A 106 -15.26 -18.46 -22.25
N ALA A 107 -15.02 -19.59 -21.58
CA ALA A 107 -14.10 -20.60 -22.06
C ALA A 107 -14.53 -21.19 -23.43
N ALA A 108 -15.82 -21.44 -23.63
CA ALA A 108 -16.36 -21.87 -24.93
C ALA A 108 -16.13 -20.80 -26.02
N LEU A 109 -16.49 -19.54 -25.74
CA LEU A 109 -16.34 -18.43 -26.69
C LEU A 109 -14.88 -18.25 -27.15
N ARG A 110 -13.92 -18.46 -26.25
CA ARG A 110 -12.48 -18.40 -26.57
C ARG A 110 -12.00 -19.57 -27.42
N ARG A 111 -12.51 -20.78 -27.18
CA ARG A 111 -12.15 -21.97 -27.98
C ARG A 111 -12.69 -21.87 -29.41
N ASP A 112 -13.90 -21.35 -29.56
CA ASP A 112 -14.63 -21.37 -30.84
C ASP A 112 -14.19 -20.26 -31.81
N GLY A 113 -13.25 -19.40 -31.43
CA GLY A 113 -12.71 -18.35 -32.31
C GLY A 113 -13.76 -17.36 -32.79
N ASN A 114 -14.76 -17.05 -31.93
CA ASN A 114 -15.90 -16.20 -32.29
C ASN A 114 -15.47 -14.82 -32.85
N PRO A 115 -16.27 -14.19 -33.73
CA PRO A 115 -15.92 -12.92 -34.36
C PRO A 115 -15.59 -11.83 -33.34
N GLY A 116 -14.60 -10.98 -33.65
CA GLY A 116 -14.12 -9.94 -32.75
C GLY A 116 -15.21 -9.00 -32.24
N VAL A 117 -16.26 -8.74 -33.02
CA VAL A 117 -17.38 -7.87 -32.62
C VAL A 117 -18.24 -8.49 -31.52
N ALA A 118 -18.56 -9.78 -31.60
CA ALA A 118 -19.35 -10.46 -30.58
C ALA A 118 -18.57 -10.58 -29.26
N ILE A 119 -17.26 -10.87 -29.35
CA ILE A 119 -16.35 -10.88 -28.20
C ILE A 119 -16.30 -9.49 -27.55
N LYS A 120 -16.13 -8.43 -28.35
CA LYS A 120 -16.13 -7.04 -27.86
C LYS A 120 -17.43 -6.69 -27.14
N ALA A 121 -18.58 -7.02 -27.70
CA ALA A 121 -19.86 -6.76 -27.05
C ALA A 121 -20.03 -7.54 -25.73
N GLY A 122 -19.52 -8.78 -25.67
CA GLY A 122 -19.46 -9.55 -24.43
C GLY A 122 -18.60 -8.89 -23.36
N ILE A 123 -17.43 -8.38 -23.74
CA ILE A 123 -16.55 -7.60 -22.86
C ILE A 123 -17.29 -6.34 -22.38
N ASP A 124 -17.88 -5.56 -23.28
CA ASP A 124 -18.61 -4.32 -22.93
C ASP A 124 -19.76 -4.60 -21.96
N ALA A 125 -20.48 -5.72 -22.14
CA ALA A 125 -21.55 -6.15 -21.24
C ALA A 125 -21.03 -6.50 -19.84
N LEU A 126 -19.92 -7.26 -19.75
CA LEU A 126 -19.28 -7.62 -18.48
C LEU A 126 -18.73 -6.39 -17.77
N MET A 127 -18.10 -5.46 -18.49
CA MET A 127 -17.56 -4.21 -17.95
C MET A 127 -18.65 -3.31 -17.38
N SER A 128 -19.77 -3.16 -18.11
CA SER A 128 -20.93 -2.39 -17.66
C SER A 128 -21.56 -3.00 -16.41
N LEU A 129 -21.66 -4.33 -16.35
CA LEU A 129 -22.23 -5.04 -15.20
C LEU A 129 -21.31 -4.98 -13.98
N ALA A 130 -19.99 -5.12 -14.18
CA ALA A 130 -19.00 -5.00 -13.12
C ALA A 130 -19.12 -3.64 -12.41
N TRP A 131 -19.19 -2.56 -13.19
CA TRP A 131 -19.38 -1.20 -12.67
C TRP A 131 -20.69 -1.07 -11.90
N HIS A 132 -21.79 -1.66 -12.39
CA HIS A 132 -23.07 -1.64 -11.68
C HIS A 132 -22.98 -2.32 -10.30
N HIS A 133 -22.29 -3.47 -10.22
CA HIS A 133 -22.03 -4.15 -8.95
C HIS A 133 -21.16 -3.32 -8.01
N GLU A 134 -20.13 -2.64 -8.52
CA GLU A 134 -19.32 -1.71 -7.71
C GLU A 134 -20.16 -0.59 -7.11
N CYS A 135 -21.00 0.07 -7.91
CA CYS A 135 -21.90 1.13 -7.43
C CYS A 135 -22.88 0.66 -6.35
N ARG A 136 -23.11 -0.65 -6.25
CA ARG A 136 -23.98 -1.29 -5.26
C ARG A 136 -23.22 -1.93 -4.10
N TYR A 137 -21.90 -1.77 -4.05
CA TYR A 137 -21.01 -2.39 -3.06
C TYR A 137 -21.03 -3.94 -3.09
N GLU A 138 -21.37 -4.53 -4.23
CA GLU A 138 -21.39 -5.98 -4.46
C GLU A 138 -20.02 -6.46 -4.97
N ALA A 139 -19.00 -6.34 -4.10
CA ALA A 139 -17.58 -6.51 -4.46
C ALA A 139 -17.25 -7.82 -5.19
N GLU A 140 -17.79 -8.95 -4.72
CA GLU A 140 -17.51 -10.25 -5.34
C GLU A 140 -18.06 -10.35 -6.76
N ALA A 141 -19.28 -9.89 -6.97
CA ALA A 141 -19.92 -9.90 -8.28
C ALA A 141 -19.17 -8.99 -9.28
N ALA A 142 -18.69 -7.83 -8.81
CA ALA A 142 -17.85 -6.95 -9.60
C ALA A 142 -16.54 -7.63 -10.04
N VAL A 143 -15.82 -8.28 -9.10
CA VAL A 143 -14.57 -8.97 -9.41
C VAL A 143 -14.78 -10.13 -10.39
N GLN A 144 -15.84 -10.93 -10.23
CA GLN A 144 -16.13 -12.00 -11.18
C GLN A 144 -16.39 -11.47 -12.59
N CYS A 145 -17.14 -10.37 -12.73
CA CYS A 145 -17.37 -9.74 -14.03
C CYS A 145 -16.06 -9.22 -14.66
N TYR A 146 -15.20 -8.56 -13.88
CA TYR A 146 -13.89 -8.10 -14.37
C TYR A 146 -12.96 -9.25 -14.74
N ARG A 147 -12.93 -10.32 -13.95
CA ARG A 147 -12.15 -11.53 -14.22
C ARG A 147 -12.58 -12.16 -15.54
N LEU A 148 -13.88 -12.30 -15.76
CA LEU A 148 -14.45 -12.84 -16.99
C LEU A 148 -14.14 -11.95 -18.20
N ALA A 149 -14.18 -10.62 -18.05
CA ALA A 149 -13.82 -9.67 -19.12
C ALA A 149 -12.33 -9.76 -19.47
N HIS A 150 -11.46 -9.86 -18.46
CA HIS A 150 -10.03 -10.08 -18.63
C HIS A 150 -9.74 -11.39 -19.37
N GLU A 151 -10.41 -12.48 -18.97
CA GLU A 151 -10.25 -13.77 -19.62
C GLU A 151 -10.74 -13.76 -21.07
N LEU A 152 -11.94 -13.22 -21.31
CA LEU A 152 -12.56 -13.13 -22.64
C LEU A 152 -11.75 -12.29 -23.62
N SER A 153 -11.08 -11.24 -23.15
CA SER A 153 -10.18 -10.40 -23.94
C SER A 153 -8.80 -11.01 -24.20
N GLY A 154 -8.50 -12.17 -23.60
CA GLY A 154 -7.21 -12.83 -23.75
C GLY A 154 -6.07 -12.22 -22.92
N GLY A 155 -6.39 -11.49 -21.85
CA GLY A 155 -5.39 -10.91 -20.94
C GLY A 155 -5.57 -9.43 -20.62
N GLY A 156 -6.78 -8.86 -20.76
CA GLY A 156 -7.07 -7.49 -20.33
C GLY A 156 -6.39 -6.35 -21.12
N HIS A 157 -5.57 -6.66 -22.12
CA HIS A 157 -4.78 -5.67 -22.86
C HIS A 157 -5.66 -4.61 -23.52
N GLY A 158 -5.39 -3.34 -23.21
CA GLY A 158 -6.12 -2.19 -23.76
C GLY A 158 -7.50 -1.94 -23.15
N LEU A 159 -7.88 -2.69 -22.11
CA LEU A 159 -9.11 -2.45 -21.35
C LEU A 159 -8.84 -1.56 -20.13
N ALA A 160 -9.79 -0.67 -19.85
CA ALA A 160 -9.82 0.14 -18.64
C ALA A 160 -11.22 0.13 -18.03
N THR A 161 -11.28 0.14 -16.71
CA THR A 161 -12.52 0.35 -15.96
C THR A 161 -13.05 1.77 -16.16
N VAL A 162 -14.29 2.02 -15.73
CA VAL A 162 -14.94 3.34 -15.87
C VAL A 162 -14.12 4.45 -15.18
N ASP A 163 -13.43 4.12 -14.09
CA ASP A 163 -12.54 5.00 -13.34
C ASP A 163 -11.06 4.95 -13.79
N GLY A 164 -10.77 4.33 -14.95
CA GLY A 164 -9.47 4.43 -15.61
C GLY A 164 -8.39 3.48 -15.07
N HIS A 165 -8.76 2.40 -14.38
CA HIS A 165 -7.82 1.39 -13.91
C HIS A 165 -7.75 0.19 -14.86
N THR A 166 -6.59 -0.50 -14.90
CA THR A 166 -6.52 -1.80 -15.57
C THR A 166 -7.34 -2.82 -14.77
N LEU A 167 -7.77 -3.90 -15.44
CA LEU A 167 -8.57 -4.94 -14.79
C LEU A 167 -7.82 -5.64 -13.66
N GLU A 168 -6.53 -5.93 -13.85
CA GLU A 168 -5.68 -6.57 -12.85
C GLU A 168 -5.54 -5.69 -11.61
N ARG A 169 -5.31 -4.39 -11.81
CA ARG A 169 -5.23 -3.43 -10.70
C ARG A 169 -6.56 -3.38 -9.94
N LYS A 170 -7.68 -3.23 -10.65
CA LYS A 170 -9.01 -3.16 -10.03
C LYS A 170 -9.34 -4.44 -9.25
N ILE A 171 -9.13 -5.61 -9.85
CA ILE A 171 -9.36 -6.92 -9.22
C ILE A 171 -8.50 -7.05 -7.96
N ARG A 172 -7.20 -6.71 -8.05
CA ARG A 172 -6.29 -6.77 -6.90
C ARG A 172 -6.75 -5.87 -5.76
N ASP A 173 -7.09 -4.63 -6.06
CA ASP A 173 -7.43 -3.63 -5.04
C ASP A 173 -8.74 -4.03 -4.31
N ILE A 174 -9.78 -4.49 -5.03
CA ILE A 174 -11.01 -5.02 -4.40
C ILE A 174 -10.73 -6.29 -3.58
N ARG A 175 -9.93 -7.22 -4.11
CA ARG A 175 -9.59 -8.47 -3.41
C ARG A 175 -8.86 -8.22 -2.10
N ILE A 176 -7.91 -7.28 -2.07
CA ILE A 176 -7.20 -6.89 -0.84
C ILE A 176 -8.20 -6.41 0.22
N LEU A 177 -9.18 -5.58 -0.16
CA LEU A 177 -10.20 -5.08 0.76
C LEU A 177 -11.08 -6.21 1.32
N GLN A 178 -11.56 -7.12 0.45
CA GLN A 178 -12.37 -8.26 0.90
C GLN A 178 -11.58 -9.20 1.82
N MET A 179 -10.33 -9.50 1.47
CA MET A 179 -9.47 -10.36 2.29
C MET A 179 -9.13 -9.73 3.64
N ARG A 180 -8.90 -8.41 3.67
CA ARG A 180 -8.67 -7.67 4.92
C ARG A 180 -9.89 -7.75 5.84
N ALA A 181 -11.09 -7.45 5.31
CA ALA A 181 -12.33 -7.54 6.10
C ALA A 181 -12.55 -8.96 6.67
N LEU A 182 -12.31 -10.00 5.86
CA LEU A 182 -12.39 -11.38 6.33
C LEU A 182 -11.33 -11.72 7.39
N ALA A 183 -10.10 -11.23 7.24
CA ALA A 183 -9.03 -11.45 8.21
C ALA A 183 -9.32 -10.77 9.55
N GLU A 184 -9.85 -9.54 9.52
CA GLU A 184 -10.31 -8.79 10.70
C GLU A 184 -11.42 -9.56 11.45
N ASP A 185 -12.36 -10.16 10.72
CA ASP A 185 -13.41 -11.03 11.26
C ASP A 185 -12.92 -12.42 11.71
N GLY A 186 -11.62 -12.72 11.54
CA GLY A 186 -11.02 -14.01 11.87
C GLY A 186 -11.27 -15.12 10.84
N ARG A 187 -11.93 -14.83 9.72
CA ARG A 187 -12.35 -15.74 8.63
C ARG A 187 -11.26 -15.92 7.57
N HIS A 188 -10.07 -16.32 8.00
CA HIS A 188 -8.87 -16.37 7.18
C HIS A 188 -8.96 -17.39 6.02
N GLU A 189 -9.62 -18.51 6.23
CA GLU A 189 -9.80 -19.58 5.24
C GLU A 189 -10.65 -19.12 4.05
N GLU A 190 -11.65 -18.27 4.30
CA GLU A 190 -12.47 -17.67 3.24
C GLU A 190 -11.68 -16.66 2.42
N ALA A 191 -10.78 -15.91 3.07
CA ALA A 191 -9.87 -14.99 2.37
C ALA A 191 -8.90 -15.75 1.45
N ILE A 192 -8.38 -16.93 1.87
CA ILE A 192 -7.59 -17.80 0.99
C ILE A 192 -8.40 -18.24 -0.23
N ALA A 193 -9.66 -18.63 -0.04
CA ALA A 193 -10.50 -19.05 -1.16
C ALA A 193 -10.69 -17.93 -2.19
N LEU A 194 -10.88 -16.68 -1.74
CA LEU A 194 -10.94 -15.50 -2.63
C LEU A 194 -9.62 -15.26 -3.36
N HIS A 195 -8.48 -15.38 -2.66
CA HIS A 195 -7.15 -15.25 -3.27
C HIS A 195 -6.93 -16.28 -4.37
N GLU A 196 -7.21 -17.56 -4.09
CA GLU A 196 -7.01 -18.67 -5.05
C GLU A 196 -7.77 -18.46 -6.37
N GLN A 197 -8.95 -17.83 -6.32
CA GLN A 197 -9.72 -17.51 -7.54
C GLN A 197 -9.05 -16.48 -8.46
N THR A 198 -8.17 -15.64 -7.93
CA THR A 198 -7.58 -14.51 -8.67
C THR A 198 -6.06 -14.54 -8.77
N ARG A 199 -5.38 -15.39 -7.99
CA ARG A 199 -3.91 -15.37 -7.89
C ARG A 199 -3.21 -15.63 -9.22
N SER A 200 -3.72 -16.55 -10.04
CA SER A 200 -3.13 -16.87 -11.34
C SER A 200 -3.25 -15.70 -12.31
N LEU A 201 -4.37 -14.96 -12.27
CA LEU A 201 -4.57 -13.74 -13.07
C LEU A 201 -3.58 -12.65 -12.65
N LEU A 202 -3.34 -12.51 -11.35
CA LEU A 202 -2.48 -11.48 -10.79
C LEU A 202 -0.99 -11.86 -10.72
N GLY A 203 -0.61 -13.07 -11.16
CA GLY A 203 0.77 -13.57 -11.08
C GLY A 203 1.26 -13.83 -9.65
N LEU A 204 0.35 -14.14 -8.72
CA LEU A 204 0.64 -14.25 -7.29
C LEU A 204 0.84 -15.71 -6.84
N GLY A 205 1.71 -15.90 -5.84
CA GLY A 205 1.93 -17.18 -5.17
C GLY A 205 0.74 -17.62 -4.31
N PRO A 206 0.74 -18.86 -3.80
CA PRO A 206 -0.31 -19.33 -2.90
C PRO A 206 -0.25 -18.57 -1.57
N MET A 207 -1.40 -18.36 -0.95
CA MET A 207 -1.51 -17.66 0.33
C MET A 207 -1.48 -18.64 1.50
N ARG A 208 -0.84 -18.26 2.60
CA ARG A 208 -0.79 -19.06 3.83
C ARG A 208 -1.14 -18.19 5.03
N ILE A 209 -1.71 -18.83 6.06
CA ILE A 209 -2.01 -18.20 7.35
C ILE A 209 -0.78 -18.32 8.25
N TYR A 210 -0.49 -17.23 8.95
CA TYR A 210 0.59 -17.13 9.92
C TYR A 210 0.08 -16.55 11.23
N ASP A 211 0.53 -17.11 12.35
CA ASP A 211 0.31 -16.51 13.66
C ASP A 211 1.24 -15.31 13.84
N ILE A 212 0.66 -14.15 14.16
CA ILE A 212 1.44 -12.94 14.42
C ILE A 212 2.12 -13.07 15.79
N ARG A 213 3.43 -12.80 15.82
CA ARG A 213 4.27 -12.85 17.01
C ARG A 213 5.22 -11.67 17.04
N SER A 214 5.49 -11.12 18.22
CA SER A 214 6.65 -10.26 18.41
C SER A 214 7.93 -11.10 18.37
N ALA A 215 9.09 -10.46 18.16
CA ALA A 215 10.37 -11.16 18.22
C ALA A 215 10.59 -11.83 19.59
N GLN A 216 10.15 -11.17 20.67
CA GLN A 216 10.21 -11.73 22.02
C GLN A 216 9.35 -12.99 22.16
N GLN A 217 8.10 -12.95 21.69
CA GLN A 217 7.18 -14.09 21.76
C GLN A 217 7.70 -15.27 20.92
N ALA A 218 8.17 -15.01 19.69
CA ALA A 218 8.71 -16.05 18.83
C ALA A 218 9.97 -16.72 19.44
N ALA A 219 10.85 -15.94 20.08
CA ALA A 219 12.00 -16.50 20.79
C ALA A 219 11.58 -17.30 22.04
N ALA A 220 10.59 -16.83 22.79
CA ALA A 220 10.04 -17.55 23.95
C ALA A 220 9.38 -18.88 23.56
N ASP A 221 8.81 -18.98 22.35
CA ASP A 221 8.32 -20.23 21.75
C ASP A 221 9.46 -21.20 21.32
N GLY A 222 10.72 -20.86 21.61
CA GLY A 222 11.91 -21.67 21.28
C GLY A 222 12.37 -21.55 19.82
N ARG A 223 11.90 -20.54 19.08
CA ARG A 223 12.20 -20.37 17.63
C ARG A 223 13.39 -19.47 17.33
N GLY A 224 14.01 -18.89 18.36
CA GLY A 224 15.16 -18.01 18.23
C GLY A 224 15.80 -17.67 19.57
N LEU A 225 16.81 -16.81 19.50
CA LEU A 225 17.43 -16.19 20.66
C LEU A 225 16.94 -14.75 20.78
N TYR A 226 16.79 -14.25 22.00
CA TYR A 226 16.38 -12.88 22.27
C TYR A 226 17.19 -12.32 23.44
N HIS A 227 17.93 -11.26 23.19
CA HIS A 227 18.75 -10.59 24.18
C HIS A 227 18.33 -9.12 24.31
N VAL A 228 17.97 -8.72 25.53
CA VAL A 228 17.64 -7.33 25.84
C VAL A 228 18.92 -6.54 26.06
N VAL A 229 19.19 -5.57 25.18
CA VAL A 229 20.31 -4.62 25.30
C VAL A 229 19.95 -3.50 26.28
N ARG A 230 18.70 -3.01 26.21
CA ARG A 230 18.14 -2.02 27.14
C ARG A 230 16.69 -2.39 27.45
N PRO A 231 16.29 -2.44 28.74
CA PRO A 231 14.91 -2.74 29.09
C PRO A 231 13.95 -1.64 28.59
N GLY A 232 12.68 -2.02 28.42
CA GLY A 232 11.61 -1.06 28.19
C GLY A 232 11.51 -0.11 29.39
N ARG A 233 11.17 1.16 29.13
CA ARG A 233 11.19 2.21 30.17
C ARG A 233 10.18 3.30 29.85
N ARG A 234 9.72 3.98 30.90
CA ARG A 234 8.91 5.18 30.75
C ARG A 234 9.76 6.33 30.23
N ILE A 235 9.23 7.07 29.26
CA ILE A 235 9.78 8.32 28.75
C ILE A 235 8.88 9.49 29.10
N ARG A 236 9.45 10.70 29.06
CA ARG A 236 8.73 11.93 29.39
C ARG A 236 7.87 12.36 28.20
N GLU A 237 6.67 12.84 28.48
CA GLU A 237 5.85 13.51 27.47
C GLU A 237 6.48 14.84 27.06
N PRO A 238 6.65 15.10 25.75
CA PRO A 238 7.23 16.35 25.28
C PRO A 238 6.26 17.53 25.47
N GLU A 239 6.80 18.70 25.77
CA GLU A 239 6.01 19.93 25.88
C GLU A 239 5.93 20.64 24.52
N ILE A 240 4.75 20.64 23.91
CA ILE A 240 4.55 21.19 22.56
C ILE A 240 4.31 22.69 22.66
N ARG A 241 5.07 23.47 21.88
CA ARG A 241 4.94 24.93 21.85
C ARG A 241 4.50 25.42 20.47
N PHE A 242 3.38 26.14 20.44
CA PHE A 242 2.93 26.88 19.26
C PHE A 242 3.11 28.38 19.47
N LEU A 243 3.27 29.10 18.36
CA LEU A 243 3.36 30.56 18.37
C LEU A 243 2.14 31.22 19.03
N GLU A 244 0.95 30.70 18.77
CA GLU A 244 -0.34 31.25 19.24
C GLU A 244 -0.71 30.87 20.68
N GLY A 245 0.09 30.01 21.34
CA GLY A 245 -0.19 29.50 22.68
C GLY A 245 -0.56 28.01 22.69
N PRO A 246 -1.04 27.47 23.82
CA PRO A 246 -1.43 26.07 23.91
C PRO A 246 -2.58 25.73 22.96
N VAL A 247 -2.48 24.59 22.26
CA VAL A 247 -3.49 24.11 21.31
C VAL A 247 -3.83 22.66 21.67
N ALA A 248 -5.13 22.34 21.73
CA ALA A 248 -5.59 20.97 21.94
C ALA A 248 -5.41 20.17 20.64
N LEU A 249 -4.66 19.07 20.70
CA LEU A 249 -4.41 18.21 19.55
C LEU A 249 -5.54 17.19 19.36
N GLU A 250 -5.79 16.85 18.10
CA GLU A 250 -6.73 15.79 17.71
C GLU A 250 -6.03 14.43 17.57
N SER A 251 -4.70 14.42 17.50
CA SER A 251 -3.90 13.20 17.52
C SER A 251 -3.91 12.53 18.89
N GLN A 252 -3.89 11.20 18.90
CA GLN A 252 -3.66 10.44 20.13
C GLN A 252 -2.17 10.48 20.50
N THR A 253 -1.91 10.69 21.78
CA THR A 253 -0.55 10.61 22.32
C THR A 253 0.01 9.21 22.11
N GLY A 254 1.19 9.12 21.49
CA GLY A 254 1.92 7.86 21.39
C GLY A 254 2.30 7.29 22.76
N SER A 255 2.68 6.01 22.77
CA SER A 255 3.10 5.32 23.98
C SER A 255 4.29 6.06 24.59
N LEU A 256 4.16 6.37 25.88
CA LEU A 256 5.26 6.86 26.69
C LEU A 256 6.04 5.72 27.34
N ASP A 257 5.70 4.46 27.03
CA ASP A 257 6.50 3.29 27.36
C ASP A 257 7.34 2.93 26.14
N ALA A 258 8.60 3.35 26.14
CA ALA A 258 9.53 3.02 25.08
C ALA A 258 9.81 1.52 25.10
N PRO A 259 9.76 0.83 23.93
CA PRO A 259 9.98 -0.61 23.86
C PRO A 259 11.41 -0.97 24.29
N PRO A 260 11.64 -2.22 24.74
CA PRO A 260 12.99 -2.70 24.98
C PRO A 260 13.81 -2.66 23.70
N GLN A 261 15.08 -2.25 23.79
CA GLN A 261 16.04 -2.44 22.71
C GLN A 261 16.63 -3.85 22.83
N TYR A 262 16.60 -4.61 21.74
CA TYR A 262 17.01 -6.00 21.75
C TYR A 262 17.81 -6.38 20.50
N VAL A 263 18.50 -7.50 20.60
CA VAL A 263 19.00 -8.26 19.45
C VAL A 263 18.37 -9.65 19.50
N ALA A 264 17.70 -10.04 18.43
CA ALA A 264 17.10 -11.36 18.29
C ALA A 264 17.71 -12.10 17.10
N LEU A 265 17.88 -13.41 17.21
CA LEU A 265 18.46 -14.25 16.14
C LEU A 265 17.50 -15.40 15.85
N PHE A 266 17.14 -15.54 14.58
CA PHE A 266 16.26 -16.59 14.10
C PHE A 266 16.94 -17.37 12.98
N ARG A 267 16.55 -18.63 12.79
CA ARG A 267 17.08 -19.50 11.73
C ARG A 267 15.99 -19.87 10.74
N ASN A 268 16.39 -20.07 9.49
CA ASN A 268 15.50 -20.48 8.39
C ASN A 268 14.30 -19.54 8.23
N CYS A 269 14.55 -18.24 8.20
CA CYS A 269 13.52 -17.22 8.06
C CYS A 269 13.37 -16.80 6.60
N LEU A 270 12.15 -16.46 6.18
CA LEU A 270 11.90 -15.77 4.93
C LEU A 270 11.60 -14.31 5.25
N ALA A 271 12.42 -13.40 4.73
CA ALA A 271 12.22 -11.96 4.88
C ALA A 271 12.11 -11.29 3.51
N PHE A 272 11.55 -10.09 3.49
CA PHE A 272 11.22 -9.38 2.26
C PHE A 272 11.90 -8.01 2.30
N PRO A 273 12.95 -7.77 1.50
CA PRO A 273 13.47 -6.42 1.30
C PRO A 273 12.32 -5.42 1.07
N ARG A 274 12.43 -4.18 1.56
CA ARG A 274 11.36 -3.16 1.55
C ARG A 274 10.15 -3.47 2.45
N SER A 275 10.21 -4.50 3.29
CA SER A 275 9.18 -4.81 4.30
C SER A 275 9.81 -5.23 5.64
N ASN A 276 9.10 -4.94 6.73
CA ASN A 276 9.41 -5.38 8.08
C ASN A 276 8.97 -6.82 8.40
N VAL A 277 8.26 -7.49 7.48
CA VAL A 277 7.72 -8.84 7.70
C VAL A 277 8.83 -9.89 7.64
N VAL A 278 8.83 -10.77 8.64
CA VAL A 278 9.65 -11.98 8.68
C VAL A 278 8.75 -13.18 8.92
N LEU A 279 8.89 -14.23 8.11
CA LEU A 279 8.16 -15.48 8.26
C LEU A 279 9.10 -16.58 8.75
N GLN A 280 8.62 -17.39 9.69
CA GLN A 280 9.33 -18.57 10.18
C GLN A 280 8.30 -19.66 10.50
N ASP A 281 8.39 -20.79 9.80
CA ASP A 281 7.41 -21.89 9.88
C ASP A 281 5.97 -21.41 9.59
N ASP A 282 5.15 -21.31 10.62
CA ASP A 282 3.75 -20.87 10.66
C ASP A 282 3.58 -19.51 11.38
N ARG A 283 4.68 -18.78 11.62
CA ARG A 283 4.68 -17.48 12.31
C ARG A 283 5.04 -16.33 11.39
N LEU A 284 4.41 -15.19 11.64
CA LEU A 284 4.81 -13.87 11.16
C LEU A 284 5.42 -13.11 12.35
N ILE A 285 6.72 -12.89 12.31
CA ILE A 285 7.47 -12.15 13.32
C ILE A 285 7.47 -10.67 12.92
N TYR A 286 6.70 -9.86 13.62
CA TYR A 286 6.63 -8.41 13.41
C TYR A 286 6.07 -7.69 14.64
N ASP A 287 6.90 -6.95 15.36
CA ASP A 287 6.53 -6.30 16.62
C ASP A 287 5.36 -5.31 16.48
N LEU A 288 5.28 -4.54 15.38
CA LEU A 288 4.17 -3.61 15.15
C LEU A 288 2.84 -4.36 15.01
N ALA A 289 2.82 -5.44 14.23
CA ALA A 289 1.62 -6.25 14.02
C ALA A 289 1.21 -7.02 15.28
N ALA A 290 2.18 -7.43 16.09
CA ALA A 290 1.95 -8.12 17.35
C ALA A 290 1.56 -7.19 18.51
N HIS A 291 1.66 -5.87 18.32
CA HIS A 291 1.35 -4.90 19.36
C HIS A 291 -0.15 -4.93 19.72
N PRO A 292 -0.55 -4.80 21.00
CA PRO A 292 -1.98 -4.83 21.39
C PRO A 292 -2.86 -3.77 20.72
N GLN A 293 -2.28 -2.66 20.28
CA GLN A 293 -2.99 -1.59 19.54
C GLN A 293 -2.98 -1.78 18.01
N SER A 294 -2.41 -2.86 17.49
CA SER A 294 -2.25 -3.09 16.04
C SER A 294 -3.57 -3.07 15.28
N ALA A 295 -4.68 -3.43 15.93
CA ALA A 295 -6.03 -3.35 15.36
C ALA A 295 -6.47 -1.92 14.99
N THR A 296 -5.80 -0.88 15.48
CA THR A 296 -6.07 0.52 15.09
C THR A 296 -5.08 1.06 14.04
N PHE A 297 -4.03 0.29 13.72
CA PHE A 297 -2.95 0.70 12.86
C PHE A 297 -3.15 0.18 11.44
N ASP A 298 -2.98 1.06 10.46
CA ASP A 298 -3.01 0.67 9.05
C ASP A 298 -1.62 0.16 8.62
N ILE A 299 -1.39 -1.13 8.81
CA ILE A 299 -0.15 -1.80 8.43
C ILE A 299 -0.10 -1.95 6.90
N ARG A 300 0.90 -1.32 6.28
CA ARG A 300 1.05 -1.23 4.81
C ARG A 300 2.05 -2.21 4.20
N ASP A 301 2.80 -2.93 5.04
CA ASP A 301 3.68 -4.01 4.60
C ASP A 301 2.87 -5.06 3.81
N GLY A 302 3.27 -5.34 2.57
CA GLY A 302 2.54 -6.26 1.68
C GLY A 302 1.19 -5.75 1.14
N VAL A 303 0.88 -4.46 1.28
CA VAL A 303 -0.34 -3.85 0.71
C VAL A 303 0.00 -2.92 -0.45
N ASN A 304 1.15 -2.24 -0.41
CA ASN A 304 1.51 -1.28 -1.44
C ASN A 304 1.92 -1.97 -2.77
N PRO A 305 1.61 -1.38 -3.94
CA PRO A 305 1.90 -1.99 -5.25
C PRO A 305 3.39 -2.27 -5.53
N ASP A 306 4.29 -1.61 -4.82
CA ASP A 306 5.76 -1.75 -4.93
C ASP A 306 6.34 -2.79 -3.96
N GLN A 307 5.50 -3.41 -3.13
CA GLN A 307 5.89 -4.45 -2.19
C GLN A 307 6.03 -5.80 -2.87
N ILE A 308 6.89 -6.64 -2.31
CA ILE A 308 7.32 -7.90 -2.92
C ILE A 308 6.30 -9.02 -2.69
N MET A 309 5.45 -8.89 -1.68
CA MET A 309 4.44 -9.88 -1.28
C MET A 309 3.09 -9.21 -1.08
N ILE A 310 2.02 -10.01 -1.07
CA ILE A 310 0.70 -9.56 -0.61
C ILE A 310 0.49 -10.03 0.82
N ALA A 311 0.01 -9.14 1.68
CA ALA A 311 -0.38 -9.45 3.05
C ALA A 311 -1.76 -8.86 3.40
N ALA A 312 -2.52 -9.61 4.19
CA ALA A 312 -3.72 -9.13 4.87
C ALA A 312 -3.61 -9.45 6.36
N TYR A 313 -3.72 -8.43 7.20
CA TYR A 313 -3.58 -8.55 8.65
C TYR A 313 -4.96 -8.66 9.31
N GLY A 314 -5.09 -9.59 10.24
CA GLY A 314 -6.27 -9.78 11.08
C GLY A 314 -5.89 -9.80 12.56
N SER A 315 -6.85 -10.16 13.41
CA SER A 315 -6.62 -10.23 14.86
C SER A 315 -5.71 -11.42 15.22
N GLY A 316 -4.43 -11.13 15.49
CA GLY A 316 -3.42 -12.11 15.91
C GLY A 316 -2.93 -13.07 14.82
N ARG A 317 -3.48 -12.99 13.60
CA ARG A 317 -3.10 -13.80 12.44
C ARG A 317 -3.01 -12.92 11.19
N ALA A 318 -2.18 -13.34 10.24
CA ALA A 318 -2.03 -12.69 8.95
C ALA A 318 -2.02 -13.71 7.82
N LEU A 319 -2.48 -13.27 6.67
CA LEU A 319 -2.38 -13.99 5.41
C LEU A 319 -1.22 -13.41 4.62
N VAL A 320 -0.30 -14.24 4.15
CA VAL A 320 0.81 -13.79 3.31
C VAL A 320 0.97 -14.70 2.09
N ALA A 321 1.07 -14.08 0.91
CA ALA A 321 1.35 -14.74 -0.35
C ALA A 321 2.72 -14.28 -0.88
N PRO A 322 3.81 -15.03 -0.59
CA PRO A 322 5.12 -14.73 -1.14
C PRO A 322 5.17 -15.11 -2.63
N PRO A 323 5.91 -14.37 -3.47
CA PRO A 323 6.12 -14.75 -4.86
C PRO A 323 7.01 -16.01 -4.93
N PRO A 324 6.95 -16.78 -6.04
CA PRO A 324 7.60 -18.09 -6.14
C PRO A 324 9.13 -18.03 -6.21
N ARG A 325 9.69 -16.88 -6.62
CA ARG A 325 11.14 -16.69 -6.75
C ARG A 325 11.70 -16.20 -5.42
N LEU A 326 12.78 -16.81 -4.96
CA LEU A 326 13.52 -16.39 -3.77
C LEU A 326 15.03 -16.46 -4.01
N GLN A 327 15.78 -15.77 -3.16
CA GLN A 327 17.23 -15.87 -3.02
C GLN A 327 17.58 -16.47 -1.65
N GLU A 328 18.70 -17.18 -1.56
CA GLU A 328 19.22 -17.74 -0.31
C GLU A 328 20.37 -16.87 0.21
N ILE A 329 20.37 -16.58 1.51
CA ILE A 329 21.36 -15.76 2.20
C ILE A 329 21.85 -16.52 3.43
N ASP A 330 23.17 -16.66 3.58
CA ASP A 330 23.74 -17.44 4.68
C ASP A 330 23.47 -16.84 6.05
N ALA A 331 23.71 -15.53 6.22
CA ALA A 331 23.37 -14.83 7.44
C ALA A 331 23.31 -13.31 7.21
N GLY A 332 22.57 -12.58 8.04
CA GLY A 332 22.54 -11.12 7.97
C GLY A 332 21.73 -10.45 9.08
N LEU A 333 21.98 -9.16 9.27
CA LEU A 333 21.25 -8.28 10.19
C LEU A 333 20.25 -7.44 9.39
N MET A 334 18.97 -7.48 9.78
CA MET A 334 17.90 -6.81 9.06
C MET A 334 17.93 -5.29 9.26
N LEU A 335 18.46 -4.59 8.27
CA LEU A 335 18.47 -3.12 8.17
C LEU A 335 17.73 -2.65 6.90
N PHE A 336 16.79 -3.46 6.40
CA PHE A 336 15.80 -3.11 5.37
C PHE A 336 14.40 -3.14 5.97
N GLY A 337 13.44 -2.51 5.30
CA GLY A 337 12.05 -2.48 5.75
C GLY A 337 11.18 -1.49 4.99
N LEU A 338 9.90 -1.40 5.37
CA LEU A 338 9.00 -0.39 4.81
C LEU A 338 9.56 1.01 5.09
N GLN A 339 9.57 1.89 4.08
CA GLN A 339 10.13 3.26 4.14
C GLN A 339 11.64 3.36 4.43
N SER A 340 12.43 2.27 4.33
CA SER A 340 13.89 2.31 4.53
C SER A 340 14.61 3.35 3.66
N ARG A 341 14.12 3.61 2.44
CA ARG A 341 14.65 4.61 1.51
C ARG A 341 14.31 6.06 1.88
N ASN A 342 13.36 6.26 2.78
CA ASN A 342 12.96 7.59 3.21
C ASN A 342 13.93 8.07 4.30
N TYR A 343 14.59 9.19 4.05
CA TYR A 343 15.62 9.74 4.93
C TYR A 343 15.20 9.88 6.40
N GLY A 344 13.97 10.34 6.67
CA GLY A 344 13.48 10.52 8.04
C GLY A 344 13.30 9.19 8.75
N HIS A 345 12.65 8.23 8.09
CA HIS A 345 12.46 6.87 8.61
C HIS A 345 13.80 6.15 8.78
N TRP A 346 14.73 6.29 7.83
CA TRP A 346 16.07 5.73 7.92
C TRP A 346 16.78 6.16 9.19
N LEU A 347 16.89 7.48 9.41
CA LEU A 347 17.62 8.05 10.53
C LEU A 347 16.95 7.75 11.90
N LEU A 348 15.62 7.71 11.96
CA LEU A 348 14.90 7.54 13.22
C LEU A 348 14.62 6.07 13.58
N GLU A 349 14.29 5.23 12.62
CA GLU A 349 13.87 3.84 12.88
C GLU A 349 14.98 2.83 12.62
N PHE A 350 15.64 2.90 11.45
CA PHE A 350 16.59 1.88 11.01
C PHE A 350 17.95 2.08 11.66
N VAL A 351 18.45 3.31 11.67
CA VAL A 351 19.74 3.62 12.27
C VAL A 351 19.73 3.38 13.79
N GLY A 352 18.59 3.58 14.45
CA GLY A 352 18.41 3.20 15.86
C GLY A 352 18.64 1.70 16.12
N ARG A 353 18.33 0.82 15.16
CA ARG A 353 18.60 -0.63 15.23
C ARG A 353 20.10 -0.92 15.28
N MET A 354 20.91 -0.10 14.63
CA MET A 354 22.37 -0.28 14.61
C MET A 354 23.00 -0.13 16.00
N LEU A 355 22.40 0.67 16.90
CA LEU A 355 22.85 0.74 18.29
C LEU A 355 22.74 -0.63 18.97
N CYS A 356 21.68 -1.39 18.69
CA CYS A 356 21.51 -2.76 19.17
C CYS A 356 22.51 -3.71 18.50
N PHE A 357 22.68 -3.59 17.19
CA PHE A 357 23.65 -4.43 16.46
C PHE A 357 25.10 -4.16 16.87
N ASN A 358 25.44 -2.97 17.34
CA ASN A 358 26.75 -2.64 17.87
C ASN A 358 27.01 -3.21 19.27
N ASP A 359 25.97 -3.65 19.97
CA ASP A 359 26.11 -4.30 21.27
C ASP A 359 26.94 -5.59 21.17
N ARG A 360 27.63 -5.94 22.26
CA ARG A 360 28.47 -7.15 22.35
C ARG A 360 27.65 -8.44 22.27
N ALA A 361 26.37 -8.40 22.62
CA ALA A 361 25.46 -9.52 22.49
C ALA A 361 25.12 -9.86 21.02
N CYS A 362 25.27 -8.91 20.10
CA CYS A 362 25.12 -9.19 18.67
C CYS A 362 26.33 -9.99 18.15
N PRO A 363 26.13 -11.13 17.47
CA PRO A 363 27.24 -11.91 16.92
C PRO A 363 28.14 -11.10 15.97
N SER A 364 29.43 -11.42 15.96
CA SER A 364 30.40 -10.88 14.99
C SER A 364 30.26 -11.54 13.63
N GLY A 365 30.63 -10.82 12.57
CA GLY A 365 30.73 -11.37 11.22
C GLY A 365 29.42 -11.39 10.42
N LEU A 366 28.30 -10.99 11.02
CA LEU A 366 27.03 -10.86 10.30
C LEU A 366 27.02 -9.56 9.47
N PRO A 367 26.72 -9.61 8.15
CA PRO A 367 26.60 -8.41 7.33
C PRO A 367 25.35 -7.59 7.69
N LEU A 368 25.39 -6.29 7.43
CA LEU A 368 24.21 -5.43 7.47
C LEU A 368 23.45 -5.56 6.14
N CYS A 369 22.24 -6.12 6.16
CA CYS A 369 21.41 -6.27 4.98
C CYS A 369 20.53 -5.03 4.79
N ILE A 370 20.66 -4.35 3.65
CA ILE A 370 19.89 -3.16 3.31
C ILE A 370 19.15 -3.38 1.98
N ASP A 371 18.20 -2.51 1.67
CA ASP A 371 17.59 -2.50 0.34
C ASP A 371 18.61 -2.14 -0.75
N ASP A 372 18.39 -2.60 -1.98
CA ASP A 372 19.16 -2.18 -3.14
C ASP A 372 18.93 -0.69 -3.47
N ASN A 373 19.89 -0.09 -4.19
CA ASN A 373 19.77 1.29 -4.69
C ASN A 373 19.45 2.33 -3.59
N MET A 374 19.95 2.11 -2.37
CA MET A 374 19.80 3.05 -1.26
C MET A 374 20.53 4.36 -1.54
N PRO A 375 20.00 5.51 -1.13
CA PRO A 375 20.66 6.80 -1.30
C PRO A 375 22.05 6.81 -0.65
N GLU A 376 22.99 7.55 -1.22
CA GLU A 376 24.37 7.61 -0.74
C GLU A 376 24.46 8.09 0.72
N THR A 377 23.62 9.05 1.10
CA THR A 377 23.52 9.52 2.50
C THR A 377 23.20 8.40 3.48
N HIS A 378 22.42 7.39 3.07
CA HIS A 378 22.08 6.27 3.96
C HIS A 378 23.31 5.38 4.21
N ARG A 379 24.18 5.20 3.21
CA ARG A 379 25.46 4.48 3.33
C ARG A 379 26.44 5.23 4.22
N GLN A 380 26.58 6.54 4.00
CA GLN A 380 27.41 7.41 4.86
C GLN A 380 26.98 7.35 6.33
N ILE A 381 25.68 7.27 6.61
CA ILE A 381 25.17 7.10 7.97
C ILE A 381 25.61 5.75 8.57
N ILE A 382 25.55 4.66 7.79
CA ILE A 382 26.03 3.34 8.25
C ILE A 382 27.50 3.41 8.62
N GLU A 383 28.34 3.98 7.76
CA GLU A 383 29.79 4.10 7.97
C GLU A 383 30.13 4.88 9.25
N LEU A 384 29.38 5.93 9.57
CA LEU A 384 29.58 6.71 10.79
C LEU A 384 29.07 6.01 12.05
N ILE A 385 28.13 5.07 11.96
CA ILE A 385 27.47 4.51 13.15
C ILE A 385 27.93 3.09 13.45
N ASP A 386 28.29 2.31 12.43
CA ASP A 386 28.80 0.97 12.66
C ASP A 386 30.16 1.01 13.37
N ALA A 387 30.18 0.44 14.57
CA ALA A 387 31.40 0.38 15.37
C ALA A 387 32.24 -0.86 15.04
N ARG A 388 31.74 -1.74 14.16
CA ARG A 388 32.29 -3.08 13.92
C ARG A 388 32.69 -3.32 12.47
N ASP A 389 32.63 -2.28 11.62
CA ASP A 389 33.09 -2.28 10.23
C ASP A 389 32.57 -3.48 9.42
N ARG A 390 31.25 -3.67 9.47
CA ARG A 390 30.60 -4.82 8.86
C ARG A 390 30.44 -4.63 7.36
N PRO A 391 30.51 -5.73 6.59
CA PRO A 391 30.09 -5.69 5.20
C PRO A 391 28.61 -5.31 5.09
N VAL A 392 28.31 -4.42 4.15
CA VAL A 392 26.93 -4.05 3.80
C VAL A 392 26.51 -4.88 2.60
N LEU A 393 25.39 -5.60 2.73
CA LEU A 393 24.81 -6.46 1.70
C LEU A 393 23.51 -5.83 1.15
N PRO A 394 23.52 -5.21 -0.03
CA PRO A 394 22.32 -4.70 -0.67
C PRO A 394 21.48 -5.83 -1.26
N LEU A 395 20.19 -5.84 -0.98
CA LEU A 395 19.26 -6.88 -1.41
C LEU A 395 18.23 -6.33 -2.40
N PRO A 396 18.04 -6.98 -3.57
CA PRO A 396 17.01 -6.59 -4.51
C PRO A 396 15.61 -6.86 -3.96
N ALA A 397 14.58 -6.36 -4.65
CA ALA A 397 13.19 -6.64 -4.34
C ALA A 397 12.75 -8.09 -4.68
N VAL A 398 13.42 -9.06 -4.05
CA VAL A 398 13.17 -10.49 -4.15
C VAL A 398 13.16 -11.06 -2.72
N PRO A 399 12.18 -11.92 -2.35
CA PRO A 399 12.18 -12.57 -1.04
C PRO A 399 13.50 -13.28 -0.77
N ALA A 400 14.03 -13.10 0.42
CA ALA A 400 15.32 -13.63 0.84
C ALA A 400 15.10 -14.63 1.98
N ARG A 401 15.52 -15.88 1.75
CA ARG A 401 15.59 -16.90 2.79
C ARG A 401 16.93 -16.81 3.49
N PHE A 402 16.90 -16.59 4.78
CA PHE A 402 18.07 -16.48 5.64
C PHE A 402 18.25 -17.77 6.43
N ARG A 403 19.43 -18.37 6.35
CA ARG A 403 19.79 -19.45 7.27
C ARG A 403 19.93 -18.92 8.71
N GLU A 404 20.42 -17.69 8.88
CA GLU A 404 20.41 -16.95 10.15
C GLU A 404 20.08 -15.46 9.93
N LEU A 405 19.09 -14.93 10.65
CA LEU A 405 18.63 -13.55 10.54
C LEU A 405 18.64 -12.87 11.92
N GLY A 406 19.32 -11.74 12.00
CA GLY A 406 19.31 -10.88 13.18
C GLY A 406 18.30 -9.75 13.07
N LEU A 407 17.48 -9.57 14.10
CA LEU A 407 16.48 -8.50 14.21
C LEU A 407 16.80 -7.57 15.37
N ALA A 408 16.42 -6.31 15.22
CA ALA A 408 16.41 -5.30 16.28
C ALA A 408 15.21 -4.36 16.06
N PRO A 409 14.65 -3.79 17.14
CA PRO A 409 13.42 -3.00 17.08
C PRO A 409 13.67 -1.57 16.61
N ALA A 410 12.63 -0.92 16.09
CA ALA A 410 12.60 0.53 16.03
C ALA A 410 12.63 1.12 17.46
N PRO A 411 13.18 2.33 17.69
CA PRO A 411 13.29 2.91 19.03
C PRO A 411 11.95 3.18 19.73
N THR A 412 10.86 3.31 18.99
CA THR A 412 9.51 3.56 19.51
C THR A 412 8.47 2.83 18.66
N LEU A 413 7.23 2.75 19.15
CA LEU A 413 6.10 2.28 18.36
C LEU A 413 5.74 3.36 17.32
N LEU A 414 5.89 3.04 16.04
CA LEU A 414 5.60 3.97 14.95
C LEU A 414 4.77 3.25 13.88
N PRO A 415 3.43 3.29 13.97
CA PRO A 415 2.59 2.84 12.86
C PRO A 415 2.75 3.79 11.67
N PHE A 416 2.58 3.25 10.46
CA PHE A 416 2.60 4.06 9.24
C PHE A 416 1.44 5.07 9.22
N ASP A 417 0.24 4.60 9.56
CA ASP A 417 -0.97 5.38 9.71
C ASP A 417 -1.95 4.63 10.62
N THR A 418 -3.09 5.24 10.93
CA THR A 418 -4.21 4.63 11.66
C THR A 418 -5.40 4.40 10.75
N HIS A 419 -6.21 3.38 11.05
CA HIS A 419 -7.42 3.11 10.27
C HIS A 419 -8.41 4.30 10.29
N PRO A 420 -9.21 4.49 9.22
CA PRO A 420 -10.26 5.50 9.22
C PRO A 420 -11.16 5.39 10.45
N GLY A 421 -11.45 6.53 11.09
CA GLY A 421 -12.22 6.59 12.34
C GLY A 421 -11.37 6.51 13.62
N HIS A 422 -10.07 6.23 13.52
CA HIS A 422 -9.13 6.33 14.64
C HIS A 422 -8.28 7.61 14.55
N PRO A 423 -7.92 8.22 15.69
CA PRO A 423 -7.05 9.39 15.70
C PRO A 423 -5.62 9.02 15.30
N VAL A 424 -4.95 9.92 14.59
CA VAL A 424 -3.54 9.81 14.20
C VAL A 424 -2.67 9.50 15.43
N TYR A 425 -1.81 8.48 15.32
CA TYR A 425 -0.87 8.11 16.38
C TYR A 425 0.38 9.00 16.38
N ASP A 426 0.46 9.94 17.31
CA ASP A 426 1.56 10.89 17.43
C ASP A 426 2.68 10.31 18.31
N ALA A 427 3.54 9.51 17.68
CA ALA A 427 4.61 8.76 18.34
C ALA A 427 5.56 9.66 19.14
N VAL A 428 6.04 9.17 20.28
CA VAL A 428 7.01 9.88 21.12
C VAL A 428 8.34 9.14 21.08
N TRP A 429 9.42 9.86 20.78
CA TRP A 429 10.74 9.28 20.65
C TRP A 429 11.52 9.29 21.97
N PRO A 430 12.25 8.21 22.29
CA PRO A 430 13.13 8.17 23.46
C PRO A 430 14.40 9.00 23.22
N GLY A 431 14.50 10.16 23.89
CA GLY A 431 15.62 11.09 23.71
C GLY A 431 17.00 10.51 24.06
N ASP A 432 17.08 9.54 24.96
CA ASP A 432 18.33 8.85 25.30
C ASP A 432 18.88 7.99 24.16
N VAL A 433 18.02 7.42 23.30
CA VAL A 433 18.47 6.68 22.10
C VAL A 433 19.14 7.63 21.11
N PHE A 434 18.58 8.83 20.93
CA PHE A 434 19.19 9.85 20.09
C PHE A 434 20.44 10.47 20.72
N ALA A 435 20.52 10.56 22.04
CA ALA A 435 21.75 10.96 22.72
C ALA A 435 22.90 9.98 22.43
N ASP A 436 22.65 8.67 22.48
CA ASP A 436 23.64 7.64 22.16
C ASP A 436 24.08 7.71 20.69
N LEU A 437 23.11 7.86 19.78
CA LEU A 437 23.35 8.01 18.34
C LEU A 437 24.23 9.24 18.06
N ARG A 438 23.90 10.39 18.63
CA ARG A 438 24.68 11.63 18.49
C ARG A 438 26.09 11.47 19.03
N ALA A 439 26.24 10.88 20.21
CA ALA A 439 27.55 10.68 20.83
C ALA A 439 28.48 9.87 19.91
N ARG A 440 27.97 8.76 19.33
CA ARG A 440 28.72 7.94 18.38
C ARG A 440 29.09 8.71 17.10
N VAL A 441 28.12 9.43 16.53
CA VAL A 441 28.32 10.20 15.30
C VAL A 441 29.36 11.30 15.52
N PHE A 442 29.25 12.08 16.60
CA PHE A 442 30.22 13.14 16.90
C PHE A 442 31.62 12.61 17.20
N GLU A 443 31.74 11.50 17.93
CA GLU A 443 33.02 10.82 18.15
C GLU A 443 33.68 10.46 16.81
N ARG A 444 32.91 9.87 15.89
CA ARG A 444 33.41 9.48 14.57
C ARG A 444 33.74 10.69 13.69
N LEU A 445 32.92 11.73 13.68
CA LEU A 445 33.20 12.96 12.93
C LEU A 445 34.46 13.66 13.46
N ALA A 446 34.64 13.71 14.78
CA ALA A 446 35.85 14.26 15.40
C ALA A 446 37.10 13.47 14.99
N ALA A 447 37.01 12.14 14.94
CA ALA A 447 38.11 11.30 14.47
C ALA A 447 38.46 11.54 12.98
N HIS A 448 37.50 11.97 12.16
CA HIS A 448 37.71 12.37 10.76
C HIS A 448 38.08 13.85 10.60
N GLY A 449 38.28 14.60 11.69
CA GLY A 449 38.68 16.00 11.65
C GLY A 449 37.60 16.96 11.16
N VAL A 450 36.32 16.58 11.25
CA VAL A 450 35.20 17.45 10.85
C VAL A 450 35.03 18.57 11.90
N ASP A 451 34.97 19.82 11.42
CA ASP A 451 34.80 20.99 12.27
C ASP A 451 33.33 21.18 12.68
N LEU A 452 33.05 20.95 13.96
CA LEU A 452 31.74 21.15 14.57
C LEU A 452 31.69 22.44 15.43
N ARG A 453 32.54 23.43 15.15
CA ARG A 453 32.50 24.70 15.91
C ARG A 453 31.20 25.47 15.65
N ARG A 454 30.74 26.17 16.69
CA ARG A 454 29.66 27.15 16.59
C ARG A 454 30.10 28.34 15.73
N THR A 455 29.31 28.67 14.72
CA THR A 455 29.52 29.84 13.85
C THR A 455 28.38 30.86 13.90
N GLY A 456 27.29 30.57 14.63
CA GLY A 456 26.17 31.49 14.79
C GLY A 456 25.20 31.52 13.60
N ARG A 457 25.21 30.49 12.74
CA ARG A 457 24.44 30.46 11.49
C ARG A 457 22.94 30.55 11.75
N ARG A 458 22.23 31.21 10.85
CA ARG A 458 20.77 31.19 10.79
C ARG A 458 20.40 30.58 9.46
N ILE A 459 19.70 29.46 9.47
CA ILE A 459 19.44 28.69 8.24
C ILE A 459 17.93 28.56 8.01
N VAL A 460 17.51 28.73 6.76
CA VAL A 460 16.18 28.35 6.29
C VAL A 460 16.29 27.11 5.42
N LEU A 461 15.55 26.07 5.77
CA LEU A 461 15.53 24.81 5.03
C LEU A 461 14.50 24.92 3.92
N SER A 462 14.97 24.94 2.67
CA SER A 462 14.10 25.01 1.50
C SER A 462 13.63 23.62 1.07
N ARG A 463 12.41 23.54 0.52
CA ARG A 463 11.80 22.32 -0.02
C ARG A 463 11.39 22.44 -1.49
N ARG A 464 11.88 23.45 -2.21
CA ARG A 464 11.45 23.75 -3.59
C ARG A 464 11.53 22.57 -4.57
N GLY A 465 12.38 21.57 -4.31
CA GLY A 465 12.52 20.36 -5.12
C GLY A 465 11.45 19.26 -4.89
N PHE A 466 10.55 19.41 -3.92
CA PHE A 466 9.59 18.37 -3.53
C PHE A 466 8.15 18.74 -3.92
N ALA A 467 7.38 17.75 -4.40
CA ALA A 467 6.00 17.93 -4.87
C ALA A 467 4.92 17.81 -3.77
N GLN A 468 5.29 17.34 -2.58
CA GLN A 468 4.36 17.08 -1.47
C GLN A 468 4.62 18.03 -0.29
N ARG A 469 3.54 18.44 0.40
CA ARG A 469 3.59 19.36 1.55
C ARG A 469 4.36 20.63 1.19
N GLN A 470 3.92 21.32 0.13
CA GLN A 470 4.57 22.54 -0.35
C GLN A 470 4.13 23.75 0.47
N LEU A 471 5.10 24.55 0.89
CA LEU A 471 4.85 25.91 1.38
C LEU A 471 4.69 26.82 0.16
N LEU A 472 3.45 27.12 -0.21
CA LEU A 472 3.14 27.78 -1.49
C LEU A 472 3.72 29.18 -1.59
N ASN A 473 3.89 29.89 -0.47
CA ASN A 473 4.55 31.18 -0.39
C ASN A 473 6.01 31.12 0.11
N GLU A 474 6.72 30.01 -0.14
CA GLU A 474 8.12 29.83 0.29
C GLU A 474 9.04 30.97 -0.15
N ALA A 475 8.90 31.47 -1.37
CA ALA A 475 9.74 32.55 -1.90
C ALA A 475 9.62 33.85 -1.08
N GLU A 476 8.40 34.18 -0.62
CA GLU A 476 8.13 35.33 0.24
C GLU A 476 8.77 35.15 1.62
N ILE A 477 8.56 33.98 2.24
CA ILE A 477 9.11 33.65 3.55
C ILE A 477 10.64 33.66 3.52
N VAL A 478 11.26 33.04 2.51
CA VAL A 478 12.72 33.04 2.33
C VAL A 478 13.25 34.45 2.14
N GLY A 479 12.61 35.28 1.31
CA GLY A 479 13.03 36.66 1.09
C GLY A 479 13.09 37.49 2.37
N ILE A 480 12.11 37.30 3.26
CA ILE A 480 12.07 37.98 4.57
C ILE A 480 13.15 37.41 5.50
N LEU A 481 13.28 36.09 5.59
CA LEU A 481 14.31 35.47 6.43
C LEU A 481 15.73 35.89 6.03
N GLN A 482 16.01 36.04 4.73
CA GLN A 482 17.29 36.54 4.23
C GLN A 482 17.60 37.96 4.75
N GLN A 483 16.61 38.84 4.87
CA GLN A 483 16.78 40.18 5.47
C GLN A 483 17.15 40.10 6.96
N HIS A 484 16.85 38.99 7.64
CA HIS A 484 17.20 38.69 9.03
C HIS A 484 18.48 37.84 9.17
N GLY A 485 19.29 37.77 8.11
CA GLY A 485 20.60 37.10 8.10
C GLY A 485 20.52 35.58 7.95
N PHE A 486 19.41 35.05 7.46
CA PHE A 486 19.29 33.63 7.16
C PHE A 486 19.90 33.29 5.80
N GLU A 487 20.58 32.16 5.73
CA GLU A 487 20.99 31.53 4.48
C GLU A 487 20.04 30.38 4.11
N VAL A 488 19.85 30.15 2.81
CA VAL A 488 19.03 29.04 2.32
C VAL A 488 19.88 27.79 2.25
N VAL A 489 19.40 26.70 2.86
CA VAL A 489 20.05 25.39 2.85
C VAL A 489 19.13 24.37 2.18
N HIS A 490 19.72 23.56 1.30
CA HIS A 490 19.11 22.40 0.65
C HIS A 490 19.80 21.14 1.16
N PRO A 491 19.32 20.51 2.26
CA PRO A 491 20.02 19.38 2.86
C PRO A 491 20.24 18.20 1.91
N GLU A 492 19.34 18.02 0.93
CA GLU A 492 19.41 16.98 -0.08
C GLU A 492 20.62 17.11 -1.03
N THR A 493 21.26 18.27 -1.09
CA THR A 493 22.47 18.49 -1.91
C THR A 493 23.77 18.32 -1.12
N LEU A 494 23.69 17.99 0.17
CA LEU A 494 24.84 17.89 1.08
C LEU A 494 25.13 16.44 1.45
N GLY A 495 26.41 16.10 1.60
CA GLY A 495 26.82 14.85 2.26
C GLY A 495 26.40 14.83 3.73
N PHE A 496 26.25 13.64 4.31
CA PHE A 496 25.69 13.52 5.66
C PHE A 496 26.53 14.24 6.74
N ALA A 497 27.86 14.18 6.66
CA ALA A 497 28.74 14.93 7.56
C ALA A 497 28.57 16.45 7.44
N GLU A 498 28.37 16.97 6.22
CA GLU A 498 28.13 18.39 5.95
C GLU A 498 26.74 18.83 6.46
N GLN A 499 25.74 17.96 6.35
CA GLN A 499 24.43 18.17 6.96
C GLN A 499 24.59 18.31 8.48
N ILE A 500 25.28 17.38 9.14
CA ILE A 500 25.51 17.45 10.59
C ILE A 500 26.24 18.74 10.97
N ALA A 501 27.35 19.06 10.30
CA ALA A 501 28.11 20.28 10.56
C ALA A 501 27.22 21.54 10.38
N THR A 502 26.38 21.57 9.36
CA THR A 502 25.47 22.70 9.10
C THR A 502 24.44 22.88 10.20
N TYR A 503 23.78 21.82 10.63
CA TYR A 503 22.75 21.89 11.69
C TYR A 503 23.37 22.15 13.06
N HIS A 504 24.52 21.54 13.35
CA HIS A 504 25.27 21.78 14.58
C HIS A 504 25.81 23.22 14.66
N ALA A 505 26.12 23.83 13.52
CA ALA A 505 26.58 25.21 13.37
C ALA A 505 25.47 26.28 13.46
N ALA A 506 24.19 25.89 13.43
CA ALA A 506 23.07 26.83 13.49
C ALA A 506 22.69 27.28 14.92
N ASP A 507 22.36 28.57 15.07
CA ASP A 507 21.68 29.17 16.22
C ASP A 507 20.16 29.11 16.04
N ILE A 508 19.68 29.37 14.82
CA ILE A 508 18.26 29.36 14.48
C ILE A 508 18.05 28.61 13.16
N ILE A 509 17.10 27.68 13.17
CA ILE A 509 16.69 26.90 12.01
C ILE A 509 15.21 27.19 11.75
N VAL A 510 14.86 27.63 10.54
CA VAL A 510 13.46 27.76 10.11
C VAL A 510 13.23 26.77 8.99
N GLY A 511 12.14 26.01 9.03
CA GLY A 511 11.85 25.06 7.96
C GLY A 511 10.46 24.47 8.05
N SER A 512 9.98 23.92 6.94
CA SER A 512 8.75 23.15 6.94
C SER A 512 8.92 21.88 7.77
N ALA A 513 7.96 21.56 8.63
CA ALA A 513 7.94 20.31 9.39
C ALA A 513 7.96 19.12 8.42
N SER A 514 9.12 18.51 8.25
CA SER A 514 9.42 17.51 7.22
C SER A 514 10.68 16.72 7.60
N SER A 515 11.08 15.74 6.77
CA SER A 515 12.29 14.94 7.00
C SER A 515 13.58 15.76 7.12
N ALA A 516 13.62 16.97 6.57
CA ALA A 516 14.76 17.87 6.75
C ALA A 516 14.94 18.30 8.22
N LEU A 517 13.87 18.39 9.01
CA LEU A 517 13.97 18.69 10.45
C LEU A 517 14.44 17.49 11.28
N THR A 518 14.48 16.27 10.71
CA THR A 518 15.05 15.10 11.40
C THR A 518 16.52 15.33 11.75
N ASN A 519 17.26 16.06 10.92
CA ASN A 519 18.65 16.43 11.21
C ASN A 519 18.81 17.33 12.44
N CYS A 520 17.74 17.94 12.95
CA CYS A 520 17.82 18.72 14.18
C CYS A 520 18.17 17.89 15.41
N ILE A 521 18.13 16.55 15.35
CA ILE A 521 18.75 15.71 16.40
C ILE A 521 20.25 16.03 16.57
N PHE A 522 20.93 16.54 15.55
CA PHE A 522 22.35 16.91 15.61
C PHE A 522 22.60 18.37 15.98
N CYS A 523 21.54 19.15 16.23
CA CYS A 523 21.69 20.50 16.74
C CYS A 523 22.48 20.51 18.04
N ARG A 524 23.11 21.65 18.30
CA ARG A 524 23.66 21.91 19.63
C ARG A 524 22.54 22.20 20.65
N PRO A 525 22.81 22.00 21.94
CA PRO A 525 21.92 22.49 22.99
C PRO A 525 21.69 24.01 22.88
N GLY A 526 20.45 24.45 23.05
CA GLY A 526 20.04 25.86 22.98
C GLY A 526 19.79 26.40 21.56
N ALA A 527 19.98 25.61 20.51
CA ALA A 527 19.56 26.00 19.16
C ALA A 527 18.03 26.18 19.12
N LYS A 528 17.54 27.15 18.35
CA LYS A 528 16.10 27.42 18.20
C LYS A 528 15.61 26.86 16.87
N VAL A 529 14.51 26.13 16.88
CA VAL A 529 13.91 25.57 15.66
C VAL A 529 12.49 26.11 15.51
N VAL A 530 12.21 26.74 14.38
CA VAL A 530 10.88 27.23 13.99
C VAL A 530 10.34 26.33 12.89
N ALA A 531 9.39 25.47 13.25
CA ALA A 531 8.77 24.52 12.33
C ALA A 531 7.48 25.10 11.75
N LEU A 532 7.47 25.30 10.44
CA LEU A 532 6.31 25.76 9.67
C LEU A 532 5.45 24.55 9.29
N ILE A 533 4.15 24.61 9.49
CA ILE A 533 3.24 23.48 9.20
C ILE A 533 1.83 24.00 8.85
N HIS A 534 1.01 23.16 8.20
CA HIS A 534 -0.41 23.44 7.95
C HIS A 534 -1.22 23.51 9.25
N GLU A 535 -2.49 23.92 9.18
CA GLU A 535 -3.32 24.19 10.37
C GLU A 535 -3.81 22.93 11.11
N GLY A 536 -3.64 21.75 10.50
CA GLY A 536 -4.21 20.49 10.98
C GLY A 536 -3.69 20.10 12.37
N LEU A 537 -4.60 19.64 13.23
CA LEU A 537 -4.31 19.26 14.61
C LEU A 537 -4.04 17.77 14.79
N SER A 538 -4.31 16.99 13.76
CA SER A 538 -4.00 15.57 13.63
C SER A 538 -2.66 15.41 12.90
N PHE A 539 -1.54 15.76 13.56
CA PHE A 539 -0.18 15.67 13.02
C PHE A 539 0.81 15.17 14.08
N ASN A 540 2.03 14.82 13.68
CA ASN A 540 3.07 14.25 14.55
C ASN A 540 3.81 15.29 15.40
N PHE A 541 3.08 16.17 16.09
CA PHE A 541 3.67 17.25 16.88
C PHE A 541 4.56 16.73 18.01
N ARG A 542 4.11 15.74 18.78
CA ARG A 542 4.93 15.11 19.84
C ARG A 542 6.13 14.40 19.25
N GLY A 543 5.98 13.77 18.09
CA GLY A 543 7.07 13.14 17.36
C GLY A 543 8.18 14.13 17.01
N TYR A 544 7.84 15.25 16.38
CA TYR A 544 8.83 16.30 16.09
C TYR A 544 9.43 16.90 17.36
N THR A 545 8.62 17.22 18.38
CA THR A 545 9.14 17.81 19.63
C THR A 545 10.10 16.86 20.34
N SER A 546 9.68 15.61 20.63
CA SER A 546 10.53 14.65 21.35
C SER A 546 11.83 14.33 20.61
N MET A 547 11.80 14.27 19.29
CA MET A 547 12.98 14.09 18.45
C MET A 547 13.91 15.32 18.50
N ILE A 548 13.40 16.51 18.18
CA ILE A 548 14.22 17.72 18.06
C ILE A 548 14.80 18.13 19.42
N GLU A 549 13.98 18.12 20.46
CA GLU A 549 14.41 18.54 21.80
C GLU A 549 15.37 17.54 22.46
N SER A 550 15.50 16.31 21.93
CA SER A 550 16.55 15.37 22.35
C SER A 550 17.96 15.91 22.14
N SER A 551 18.14 16.86 21.21
CA SER A 551 19.42 17.54 20.99
C SER A 551 19.71 18.60 22.05
N GLY A 552 18.70 18.99 22.83
CA GLY A 552 18.67 20.18 23.67
C GLY A 552 18.24 21.46 22.92
N ALA A 553 17.75 21.35 21.68
CA ALA A 553 17.18 22.47 20.94
C ALA A 553 15.76 22.80 21.42
N ASP A 554 15.30 24.02 21.19
CA ASP A 554 13.93 24.47 21.50
C ASP A 554 13.09 24.54 20.23
N LEU A 555 12.03 23.74 20.17
CA LEU A 555 11.08 23.76 19.06
C LEU A 555 9.93 24.75 19.30
N LEU A 556 9.55 25.48 18.25
CA LEU A 556 8.34 26.30 18.16
C LEU A 556 7.62 26.03 16.83
N PHE A 557 6.35 25.65 16.89
CA PHE A 557 5.52 25.48 15.70
C PHE A 557 4.83 26.78 15.30
N VAL A 558 4.81 27.04 14.00
CA VAL A 558 4.02 28.09 13.36
C VAL A 558 3.06 27.43 12.39
N ARG A 559 1.76 27.48 12.73
CA ARG A 559 0.70 26.95 11.88
C ARG A 559 0.28 28.00 10.84
N GLY A 560 0.22 27.56 9.60
CA GLY A 560 -0.30 28.29 8.45
C GLY A 560 -1.71 27.86 8.09
N THR A 561 -2.17 28.25 6.91
CA THR A 561 -3.49 27.90 6.36
C THR A 561 -3.35 26.81 5.31
N THR A 562 -4.18 25.78 5.39
CA THR A 562 -4.13 24.64 4.45
C THR A 562 -4.74 25.02 3.11
N GLU A 563 -4.04 24.73 2.02
CA GLU A 563 -4.63 24.73 0.68
C GLU A 563 -5.27 23.34 0.46
N ARG A 564 -6.60 23.29 0.50
CA ARG A 564 -7.33 22.02 0.41
C ARG A 564 -7.33 21.50 -1.02
N ALA A 565 -6.92 20.25 -1.17
CA ALA A 565 -7.06 19.48 -2.41
C ALA A 565 -7.70 18.13 -2.08
N GLU A 566 -8.65 17.69 -2.91
CA GLU A 566 -9.27 16.37 -2.75
C GLU A 566 -8.24 15.25 -2.93
N GLY A 567 -8.37 14.18 -2.13
CA GLY A 567 -7.51 12.99 -2.23
C GLY A 567 -6.08 13.15 -1.72
N VAL A 568 -5.69 14.33 -1.22
CA VAL A 568 -4.37 14.54 -0.60
C VAL A 568 -4.45 14.16 0.88
N HIS A 569 -3.62 13.20 1.28
CA HIS A 569 -3.50 12.84 2.70
C HIS A 569 -3.17 14.08 3.55
N PRO A 570 -3.76 14.29 4.74
CA PRO A 570 -3.58 15.51 5.53
C PRO A 570 -2.13 15.89 5.78
N PHE A 571 -1.26 14.89 5.99
CA PHE A 571 0.17 15.13 6.17
C PHE A 571 0.84 15.70 4.91
N HIS A 572 0.29 15.56 3.71
CA HIS A 572 0.91 16.05 2.48
C HIS A 572 0.27 17.33 1.96
N ALA A 573 -0.64 17.94 2.72
CA ALA A 573 -1.35 19.12 2.32
C ALA A 573 -0.40 20.31 2.10
N ASN A 574 -0.64 21.03 1.01
CA ASN A 574 0.03 22.28 0.73
C ASN A 574 -0.53 23.36 1.66
N TYR A 575 0.25 24.40 1.93
CA TYR A 575 -0.14 25.43 2.88
C TYR A 575 0.61 26.73 2.62
N THR A 576 0.09 27.82 3.19
CA THR A 576 0.75 29.12 3.26
C THR A 576 0.94 29.51 4.72
N VAL A 577 1.97 30.30 5.03
CA VAL A 577 2.17 30.86 6.38
C VAL A 577 2.25 32.37 6.28
N SER A 578 1.67 33.10 7.25
CA SER A 578 1.78 34.56 7.26
C SER A 578 3.24 34.99 7.55
N PRO A 579 3.81 35.91 6.75
CA PRO A 579 5.08 36.55 7.06
C PRO A 579 5.17 37.12 8.49
N ASP A 580 4.11 37.77 8.95
CA ASP A 580 4.06 38.37 10.29
C ASP A 580 4.08 37.31 11.40
N GLN A 581 3.54 36.11 11.15
CA GLN A 581 3.68 35.00 12.09
C GLN A 581 5.14 34.53 12.18
N VAL A 582 5.84 34.44 11.04
CA VAL A 582 7.26 34.05 11.02
C VAL A 582 8.11 35.09 11.76
N LEU A 583 7.88 36.39 11.52
CA LEU A 583 8.59 37.47 12.22
C LEU A 583 8.35 37.44 13.74
N ARG A 584 7.09 37.27 14.18
CA ARG A 584 6.77 37.10 15.60
C ARG A 584 7.43 35.86 16.21
N ALA A 585 7.53 34.77 15.46
CA ALA A 585 8.25 33.59 15.90
C ALA A 585 9.74 33.88 16.10
N LEU A 586 10.39 34.60 15.16
CA LEU A 586 11.78 35.03 15.29
C LEU A 586 12.00 35.90 16.53
N GLU A 587 11.13 36.87 16.77
CA GLU A 587 11.21 37.71 17.97
C GLU A 587 11.08 36.88 19.25
N ARG A 588 10.15 35.92 19.28
CA ARG A 588 9.92 35.05 20.43
C ARG A 588 11.14 34.19 20.75
N VAL A 589 11.76 33.58 19.74
CA VAL A 589 12.92 32.71 19.94
C VAL A 589 14.22 33.49 20.14
N GLY A 590 14.30 34.75 19.67
CA GLY A 590 15.47 35.61 19.84
C GLY A 590 15.55 36.32 21.20
N ARG A 591 14.45 36.37 21.97
CA ARG A 591 14.39 36.97 23.32
C ARG A 591 14.70 35.98 24.46
N ALA A 592 14.92 34.70 24.15
CA ALA A 592 15.09 33.61 25.11
C ALA A 592 16.43 32.90 24.89
#